data_AF-A0A8T1TP52-F1
#
_entry.id   AF-A0A8T1TP52-F1
#
_cell.length_a   1.000
_cell.length_b   1.000
_cell.length_c   1.000
_cell.angle_alpha   90.00
_cell.angle_beta   90.00
_cell.angle_gamma   90.00
#
_symmetry.space_group_name_H-M   'P 1'
#
loop_
_entity.id
_entity.type
_entity.pdbx_description
1 polymer ?
#
loop_
_entity_poly.entity_id
_entity_poly.type
_entity_poly.pdbx_seq_one_letter_code
_entity_poly.pdbx_strand_id
1 'polypeptide(L)'
;MECIRTRLVANAHTSVYVPLGVTGLAQPMGIAVMNAFKDRLRDIYVKFVIENALDEIDEDTIRNGFLKAGLVATGPRDADGVFATPTPTSEGVIDAS
;
A
#
# COMPACT_ATOMS: atom_id res chain seq x y z
N MET A 1 34.54 15.65 22.94
CA MET A 1 33.18 15.25 22.52
C MET A 1 33.18 13.73 22.43
N GLU A 2 32.41 13.05 23.25
CA GLU A 2 32.41 11.58 23.30
C GLU A 2 31.47 11.02 22.22
N CYS A 3 31.90 10.01 21.47
CA CYS A 3 31.07 9.44 20.41
C CYS A 3 30.02 8.47 20.96
N ILE A 4 28.89 8.33 20.26
CA ILE A 4 27.77 7.47 20.67
C ILE A 4 28.23 6.01 20.91
N ARG A 5 29.19 5.52 20.11
CA ARG A 5 29.76 4.18 20.29
C ARG A 5 30.39 4.01 21.67
N THR A 6 31.19 4.97 22.14
CA THR A 6 31.87 4.91 23.44
C THR A 6 30.85 4.81 24.58
N ARG A 7 29.78 5.60 24.51
CA ARG A 7 28.69 5.58 25.50
C ARG A 7 27.92 4.26 25.51
N LEU A 8 27.66 3.66 24.35
CA LEU A 8 26.94 2.38 24.26
C LEU A 8 27.76 1.21 24.81
N VAL A 9 29.07 1.19 24.52
CA VAL A 9 30.00 0.17 25.03
C VAL A 9 30.15 0.28 26.55
N ALA A 10 30.25 1.50 27.09
CA ALA A 10 30.39 1.73 28.53
C ALA A 10 29.17 1.31 29.36
N ASN A 11 27.97 1.32 28.77
CA ASN A 11 26.72 0.91 29.43
C ASN A 11 26.33 -0.56 29.15
N ALA A 12 27.28 -1.39 28.69
CA ALA A 12 27.08 -2.82 28.42
C ALA A 12 25.93 -3.17 27.45
N HIS A 13 25.59 -2.27 26.52
CA HIS A 13 24.62 -2.57 25.48
C HIS A 13 25.26 -3.43 24.38
N THR A 14 24.66 -4.57 24.05
CA THR A 14 25.07 -5.38 22.90
C THR A 14 24.58 -4.70 21.62
N SER A 15 25.49 -4.37 20.71
CA SER A 15 25.12 -3.89 19.38
C SER A 15 24.76 -5.08 18.48
N VAL A 16 23.53 -5.10 17.95
CA VAL A 16 23.12 -6.08 16.94
C VAL A 16 23.41 -5.51 15.55
N TYR A 17 24.11 -6.28 14.71
CA TYR A 17 24.35 -5.90 13.33
C TYR A 17 23.06 -6.01 12.52
N VAL A 18 22.71 -4.96 11.78
CA VAL A 18 21.59 -4.94 10.84
C VAL A 18 22.16 -4.61 9.45
N PRO A 19 22.04 -5.52 8.46
CA PRO A 19 22.53 -5.25 7.13
C PRO A 19 21.81 -4.06 6.48
N LEU A 20 22.53 -3.31 5.63
CA LEU A 20 21.93 -2.24 4.84
C LEU A 20 20.88 -2.80 3.88
N GLY A 21 19.79 -2.05 3.69
CA GLY A 21 18.71 -2.41 2.77
C GLY A 21 17.64 -3.35 3.36
N VAL A 22 17.87 -3.96 4.53
CA VAL A 22 16.91 -4.88 5.17
C VAL A 22 16.42 -4.39 6.54
N THR A 23 16.65 -3.12 6.88
CA THR A 23 16.24 -2.53 8.15
C THR A 23 14.74 -2.71 8.44
N GLY A 24 13.88 -2.61 7.43
CA GLY A 24 12.44 -2.88 7.57
C GLY A 24 12.07 -4.34 7.89
N LEU A 25 12.98 -5.29 7.65
CA LEU A 25 12.79 -6.73 7.87
C LEU A 25 13.57 -7.29 9.05
N ALA A 26 14.57 -6.56 9.54
CA ALA A 26 15.49 -7.05 10.57
C ALA A 26 15.47 -6.20 11.85
N GLN A 27 14.99 -4.95 11.79
CA GLN A 27 14.88 -4.13 13.00
C GLN A 27 13.55 -4.42 13.72
N PRO A 28 13.57 -4.79 15.01
CA PRO A 28 12.37 -5.07 15.77
C PRO A 28 11.34 -3.92 15.74
N MET A 29 11.82 -2.67 15.76
CA MET A 29 10.94 -1.50 15.64
C MET A 29 10.28 -1.41 14.25
N GLY A 30 11.02 -1.74 13.19
CA GLY A 30 10.49 -1.77 11.82
C GLY A 30 9.37 -2.80 11.68
N ILE A 31 9.62 -4.02 12.15
CA ILE A 31 8.68 -5.14 12.01
C ILE A 31 7.50 -5.01 12.97
N ALA A 32 7.75 -4.90 14.27
CA ALA A 32 6.70 -5.05 15.28
C ALA A 32 5.88 -3.77 15.49
N VAL A 33 6.50 -2.60 15.32
CA VAL A 33 5.84 -1.32 15.60
C VAL A 33 5.46 -0.62 14.31
N MET A 34 6.43 -0.41 13.43
CA MET A 34 6.23 0.43 12.25
C MET A 34 5.33 -0.24 11.20
N ASN A 35 5.46 -1.55 10.95
CA ASN A 35 4.57 -2.23 10.02
C ASN A 35 3.13 -2.23 10.52
N ALA A 36 2.88 -2.67 11.76
CA ALA A 36 1.54 -2.67 12.35
C ALA A 36 0.90 -1.26 12.34
N PHE A 37 1.69 -0.23 12.62
CA PHE A 37 1.24 1.16 12.52
C PHE A 37 0.85 1.56 11.08
N LYS A 38 1.70 1.26 10.10
CA LYS A 38 1.44 1.56 8.68
C LYS A 38 0.24 0.79 8.14
N ASP A 39 0.09 -0.48 8.53
CA ASP A 39 -1.03 -1.31 8.13
C ASP A 39 -2.35 -0.71 8.63
N ARG A 40 -2.40 -0.27 9.89
CA ARG A 40 -3.59 0.39 10.44
C ARG A 40 -3.92 1.70 9.73
N LEU A 41 -2.92 2.50 9.38
CA LEU A 41 -3.14 3.73 8.60
C LEU A 41 -3.65 3.42 7.20
N ARG A 42 -3.11 2.38 6.57
CA ARG A 42 -3.56 1.92 5.25
C ARG A 42 -5.02 1.49 5.30
N ASP A 43 -5.43 0.73 6.30
CA ASP A 43 -6.82 0.28 6.44
C ASP A 43 -7.78 1.47 6.60
N ILE A 44 -7.41 2.45 7.45
CA ILE A 44 -8.20 3.67 7.65
C ILE A 44 -8.30 4.47 6.34
N TYR A 45 -7.19 4.65 5.64
CA TYR A 45 -7.16 5.38 4.38
C TYR A 45 -7.99 4.71 3.29
N VAL A 46 -7.83 3.40 3.11
CA VAL A 46 -8.59 2.63 2.12
C VAL A 46 -10.08 2.70 2.41
N LYS A 47 -10.47 2.53 3.68
CA LYS A 47 -11.87 2.66 4.09
C LYS A 47 -12.43 4.05 3.76
N PHE A 48 -11.71 5.10 4.13
CA PHE A 48 -12.11 6.48 3.84
C PHE A 48 -12.29 6.71 2.34
N VAL A 49 -11.33 6.26 1.52
CA VAL A 49 -11.39 6.42 0.06
C VAL A 49 -12.59 5.71 -0.53
N ILE A 50 -12.85 4.46 -0.12
CA ILE A 50 -14.00 3.69 -0.60
C ILE A 50 -15.32 4.35 -0.21
N GLU A 51 -15.45 4.84 1.02
CA GLU A 51 -16.71 5.37 1.54
C GLU A 51 -17.00 6.81 1.10
N ASN A 52 -15.98 7.61 0.76
CA ASN A 52 -16.15 9.06 0.61
C ASN A 52 -15.52 9.66 -0.66
N ALA A 53 -14.51 9.03 -1.25
CA ALA A 53 -13.71 9.67 -2.30
C ALA A 53 -13.88 9.02 -3.67
N LEU A 54 -14.20 7.73 -3.75
CA LEU A 54 -14.31 7.04 -5.05
C LEU A 54 -15.38 7.67 -5.94
N ASP A 55 -16.53 8.06 -5.37
CA ASP A 55 -17.63 8.67 -6.12
C ASP A 55 -17.31 10.11 -6.59
N GLU A 56 -16.36 10.78 -5.96
CA GLU A 56 -15.91 12.13 -6.33
C GLU A 56 -14.76 12.12 -7.35
N ILE A 57 -14.13 10.97 -7.59
CA ILE A 57 -13.00 10.84 -8.50
C ILE A 57 -13.52 10.59 -9.93
N ASP A 58 -13.27 11.56 -10.80
CA ASP A 58 -13.57 11.44 -12.22
C ASP A 58 -12.75 10.30 -12.89
N GLU A 59 -13.38 9.59 -13.83
CA GLU A 59 -12.77 8.46 -14.56
C GLU A 59 -11.45 8.87 -15.24
N ASP A 60 -11.36 10.08 -15.79
CA ASP A 60 -10.16 10.58 -16.44
C ASP A 60 -9.01 10.73 -15.44
N THR A 61 -9.30 11.04 -14.18
CA THR A 61 -8.30 11.14 -13.11
C THR A 61 -7.69 9.77 -12.81
N ILE A 62 -8.52 8.73 -12.74
CA ILE A 62 -8.06 7.35 -12.55
C ILE A 62 -7.19 6.94 -13.74
N ARG A 63 -7.68 7.12 -14.97
CA ARG A 63 -6.97 6.76 -16.20
C ARG A 63 -5.62 7.46 -16.31
N ASN A 64 -5.57 8.77 -16.06
CA ASN A 64 -4.34 9.55 -16.08
C ASN A 64 -3.35 9.12 -15.00
N GLY A 65 -3.83 8.67 -13.84
CA GLY A 65 -3.01 8.07 -12.79
C GLY A 65 -2.26 6.83 -13.27
N PHE A 66 -2.98 5.88 -13.89
CA PHE A 66 -2.38 4.66 -14.45
C PHE A 66 -1.35 4.97 -15.55
N LEU A 67 -1.67 5.88 -16.47
CA LEU A 67 -0.75 6.30 -17.53
C LEU A 67 0.54 6.92 -16.98
N LYS A 68 0.45 7.82 -15.99
CA LYS A 68 1.61 8.45 -15.35
C LYS A 68 2.49 7.45 -14.61
N ALA A 69 1.89 6.40 -14.05
CA ALA A 69 2.62 5.32 -13.38
C ALA A 69 3.27 4.33 -14.37
N GLY A 70 3.08 4.50 -15.69
CA GLY A 70 3.53 3.53 -16.69
C GLY A 70 2.78 2.19 -16.61
N LEU A 71 1.66 2.15 -15.89
CA LEU A 71 0.81 0.97 -15.74
C LEU A 71 -0.21 0.97 -16.87
N VAL A 72 0.10 0.26 -17.95
CA VAL A 72 -0.88 -0.01 -19.00
C VAL A 72 -1.73 -1.19 -18.53
N ALA A 73 -3.03 -0.98 -18.39
CA ALA A 73 -3.93 -2.08 -18.09
C ALA A 73 -3.89 -3.07 -19.29
N THR A 74 -3.35 -4.26 -19.04
CA THR A 74 -3.25 -5.38 -19.99
C THR A 74 -4.29 -6.43 -19.62
N GLY A 75 -5.52 -6.27 -20.12
CA GLY A 75 -6.55 -7.31 -20.02
C GLY A 75 -7.18 -7.57 -21.37
N PRO A 76 -8.00 -8.63 -21.48
CA PRO A 76 -8.70 -8.96 -22.71
C PRO A 76 -9.50 -7.75 -23.20
N ARG A 77 -9.38 -7.45 -24.49
CA ARG A 77 -10.13 -6.39 -25.15
C ARG A 77 -11.04 -7.00 -26.19
N ASP A 78 -12.20 -6.41 -26.40
CA ASP A 78 -13.08 -6.77 -27.51
C ASP A 78 -12.51 -6.26 -28.85
N ALA A 79 -13.27 -6.47 -29.93
CA ALA A 79 -12.88 -6.04 -31.27
C ALA A 79 -12.73 -4.51 -31.41
N ASP A 80 -13.36 -3.74 -30.52
CA ASP A 80 -13.31 -2.27 -30.49
C ASP A 80 -12.21 -1.74 -29.56
N GLY A 81 -11.44 -2.63 -28.92
CA GLY A 81 -10.33 -2.27 -28.03
C GLY A 81 -10.77 -1.89 -26.61
N VAL A 82 -12.04 -2.05 -26.28
CA VAL A 82 -12.59 -1.83 -24.94
C VAL A 82 -12.29 -3.04 -24.06
N PHE A 83 -12.06 -2.83 -22.76
CA PHE A 83 -11.89 -3.95 -21.84
C PHE A 83 -13.10 -4.87 -21.87
N ALA A 84 -12.88 -6.13 -22.24
CA ALA A 84 -13.90 -7.16 -22.16
C ALA A 84 -14.12 -7.49 -20.68
N THR A 85 -15.01 -6.75 -20.03
CA THR A 85 -15.54 -7.12 -18.73
C THR A 85 -16.55 -8.26 -18.95
N PRO A 86 -16.40 -9.40 -18.27
CA PRO A 86 -17.48 -10.38 -18.27
C PRO A 86 -18.72 -9.69 -17.71
N THR A 87 -19.85 -9.79 -18.42
CA THR A 87 -21.14 -9.33 -17.89
C THR A 87 -21.33 -9.98 -16.52
N PRO A 88 -21.51 -9.20 -15.44
CA PRO A 88 -21.69 -9.78 -14.12
C PRO A 88 -22.89 -10.72 -14.19
N THR A 89 -22.67 -12.00 -13.88
CA THR A 89 -23.76 -12.96 -13.70
C THR A 89 -24.70 -12.36 -12.65
N SER A 90 -26.01 -12.42 -12.89
CA SER A 90 -27.06 -11.79 -12.08
C SER A 90 -27.15 -12.24 -10.61
N GLU A 91 -26.14 -12.92 -10.06
CA GLU A 91 -26.08 -13.46 -8.69
C GLU A 91 -25.81 -12.40 -7.61
N GLY A 92 -25.96 -11.11 -7.91
CA GLY A 92 -25.61 -10.02 -6.99
C GLY A 92 -26.62 -8.87 -6.87
N VAL A 93 -27.83 -9.00 -7.41
CA VAL A 93 -28.90 -8.02 -7.15
C VAL A 93 -29.38 -8.23 -5.71
N ILE A 94 -28.86 -7.45 -4.76
CA ILE A 94 -29.53 -7.24 -3.48
C ILE A 94 -30.71 -6.31 -3.73
N ASP A 95 -31.91 -6.89 -3.72
CA ASP A 95 -33.15 -6.12 -3.72
C ASP A 95 -33.20 -5.33 -2.40
N ALA A 96 -33.15 -3.99 -2.51
CA ALA A 96 -33.27 -3.10 -1.37
C ALA A 96 -34.76 -3.02 -0.99
N SER A 97 -35.19 -3.95 -0.14
CA SER A 97 -36.46 -3.87 0.60
C SER A 97 -36.28 -3.20 1.96
#